data_AF-A0A956BZ17-F1
#
_entry.id   AF-A0A956BZ17-F1
#
_cell.length_a   1.000
_cell.length_b   1.000
_cell.length_c   1.000
_cell.angle_alpha   90.00
_cell.angle_beta   90.00
_cell.angle_gamma   90.00
#
_symmetry.space_group_name_H-M   'P 1'
#
loop_
_entity.id
_entity.type
_entity.pdbx_description
1 polymer ?
#
loop_
_entity_poly.entity_id
_entity_poly.type
_entity_poly.pdbx_seq_one_letter_code
_entity_poly.pdbx_strand_id
1 'polypeptide(L)'
;MGRPILILGFAAVLTLSCTKGATEAVDPWMHPVSIDAAGPSLLLPGTTIRVTGGGFIHPDFGENQLHWVGVGPEGPFDVILPATYIDEGHLEASFDPAEFASMGGTGSRIRGDLRVEVFHSRSASNRASAAVAYDVSLERQLTPAIASLETNTDVYINDEITIGGAGFLLDGDEGQTVARVHGCFFPGGDGPCVGVKEDGLPFLPSHPTDRTEGHFVFSFKITGLRPGVFRGTVQLDNVHGDGTVLSTEAEQLELSVQPAAITGIGTPAASLGQYVDIDGGGFVGGDDSSVTLLEVSGTFQSQKTGQSRSIDLLLVPEFQTGRRVRYVLNEEDGLGTEINLRREFGTLTGNLRPVTRYGEEEQRGQAVPFTFEIAPVTQPVVIFFHPSYTESLGRFGLRAVDDLVRERALAAAMEPYQGVRVLFETDIPEEFALYSVVEISGEDPNGQGLFGYDNSPGKDTNNLRLHDRIGGVNAQTQEDGFPGFGGVFIESFFEFRKGGAIESPYFDRIFNDFRPSKGGSPVGKEDLDAGIPVLTDGTICTGGNLDRRRAIACAVWTLGNLIGSTLSHEVGHSLGLANPYEPMSFHNP
;
A
#
# COMPACT_ATOMS: atom_id res chain seq x y z
N MET A 1 30.18 -50.05 -39.09
CA MET A 1 29.66 -49.88 -37.72
C MET A 1 30.01 -48.47 -37.27
N GLY A 2 29.14 -47.50 -37.55
CA GLY A 2 29.37 -46.09 -37.22
C GLY A 2 28.13 -45.55 -36.51
N ARG A 3 28.27 -45.21 -35.24
CA ARG A 3 27.25 -44.50 -34.46
C ARG A 3 27.32 -43.01 -34.81
N PRO A 4 26.21 -42.31 -35.06
CA PRO A 4 26.20 -40.87 -35.06
C PRO A 4 26.09 -40.35 -33.61
N ILE A 5 26.87 -39.31 -33.35
CA ILE A 5 26.86 -38.48 -32.15
C ILE A 5 25.65 -37.56 -32.23
N LEU A 6 24.75 -37.65 -31.25
CA LEU A 6 23.62 -36.72 -31.10
C LEU A 6 24.12 -35.50 -30.33
N ILE A 7 24.28 -34.38 -31.02
CA ILE A 7 24.54 -33.06 -30.42
C ILE A 7 23.17 -32.53 -29.95
N LEU A 8 22.93 -32.50 -28.64
CA LEU A 8 21.81 -31.75 -28.07
C LEU A 8 22.16 -30.26 -28.09
N GLY A 9 21.49 -29.51 -28.97
CA GLY A 9 21.51 -28.06 -28.96
C GLY A 9 20.74 -27.53 -27.74
N PHE A 10 21.42 -26.71 -26.94
CA PHE A 10 20.79 -25.86 -25.94
C PHE A 10 19.88 -24.85 -26.64
N ALA A 11 18.57 -25.04 -26.54
CA ALA A 11 17.59 -24.02 -26.89
C ALA A 11 17.56 -22.99 -25.75
N ALA A 12 18.06 -21.79 -26.01
CA ALA A 12 17.89 -20.64 -25.13
C ALA A 12 16.40 -20.29 -25.06
N VAL A 13 15.78 -20.56 -23.92
CA VAL A 13 14.45 -20.04 -23.59
C VAL A 13 14.63 -18.57 -23.26
N LEU A 14 14.28 -17.70 -24.21
CA LEU A 14 14.07 -16.28 -23.98
C LEU A 14 12.84 -16.14 -23.07
N THR A 15 13.07 -15.90 -21.79
CA THR A 15 12.03 -15.42 -20.88
C THR A 15 11.70 -13.99 -21.28
N LEU A 16 10.56 -13.82 -21.96
CA LEU A 16 9.87 -12.53 -22.07
C LEU A 16 9.46 -12.11 -20.65
N SER A 17 10.31 -11.32 -20.00
CA SER A 17 9.89 -10.54 -18.84
C SER A 17 8.89 -9.50 -19.32
N CYS A 18 7.60 -9.74 -19.07
CA CYS A 18 6.63 -8.66 -19.06
C CYS A 18 6.95 -7.79 -17.83
N THR A 19 7.86 -6.83 -18.00
CA THR A 19 7.88 -5.64 -17.15
C THR A 19 6.52 -4.97 -17.30
N LYS A 20 5.63 -5.20 -16.33
CA LYS A 20 4.53 -4.28 -16.05
C LYS A 20 5.19 -2.91 -15.91
N GLY A 21 4.89 -2.01 -16.83
CA GLY A 21 5.39 -0.65 -16.76
C GLY A 21 4.99 -0.07 -15.40
N ALA A 22 5.99 0.27 -14.59
CA ALA A 22 5.79 1.25 -13.54
C ALA A 22 5.26 2.49 -14.25
N THR A 23 4.03 2.88 -13.93
CA THR A 23 3.49 4.17 -14.33
C THR A 23 4.34 5.21 -13.64
N GLU A 24 5.09 5.97 -14.45
CA GLU A 24 5.89 7.13 -14.02
C GLU A 24 5.05 8.00 -13.07
N ALA A 25 5.48 8.17 -11.82
CA ALA A 25 4.93 9.19 -10.92
C ALA A 25 5.51 10.55 -11.35
N VAL A 26 5.01 11.06 -12.47
CA VAL A 26 5.36 12.39 -12.98
C VAL A 26 4.74 13.45 -12.07
N ASP A 27 5.54 14.44 -11.65
CA ASP A 27 5.12 15.58 -10.81
C ASP A 27 3.73 16.12 -11.23
N PRO A 28 2.70 16.03 -10.36
CA PRO A 28 1.32 16.43 -10.68
C PRO A 28 1.21 17.87 -11.17
N TRP A 29 2.14 18.74 -10.76
CA TRP A 29 2.16 20.14 -11.18
C TRP A 29 2.43 20.33 -12.67
N MET A 30 3.01 19.34 -13.36
CA MET A 30 3.26 19.37 -14.81
C MET A 30 2.07 18.88 -15.64
N HIS A 31 1.09 18.20 -15.03
CA HIS A 31 -0.09 17.67 -15.72
C HIS A 31 -1.20 18.72 -15.85
N PRO A 32 -1.95 18.77 -16.97
CA PRO A 32 -3.20 19.51 -17.03
C PRO A 32 -4.17 18.99 -15.96
N VAL A 33 -4.77 19.90 -15.19
CA VAL A 33 -5.87 19.55 -14.29
C VAL A 33 -7.02 19.03 -15.14
N SER A 34 -7.53 17.84 -14.85
CA SER A 34 -8.62 17.21 -15.60
C SER A 34 -9.65 16.57 -14.68
N ILE A 35 -10.88 16.43 -15.18
CA ILE A 35 -11.95 15.65 -14.58
C ILE A 35 -12.32 14.58 -15.61
N ASP A 36 -12.22 13.33 -15.22
CA ASP A 36 -12.62 12.17 -16.02
C ASP A 36 -14.05 11.73 -15.66
N ALA A 37 -14.39 11.73 -14.37
CA ALA A 37 -15.75 11.51 -13.89
C ALA A 37 -16.04 12.26 -12.58
N ALA A 38 -17.33 12.48 -12.31
CA ALA A 38 -17.82 13.00 -11.03
C ALA A 38 -19.12 12.28 -10.66
N GLY A 39 -19.28 11.94 -9.39
CA GLY A 39 -20.46 11.28 -8.86
C GLY A 39 -20.67 11.58 -7.36
N PRO A 40 -21.82 11.18 -6.78
CA PRO A 40 -22.92 10.42 -7.39
C PRO A 40 -23.86 11.29 -8.25
N SER A 41 -24.84 10.67 -8.93
CA SER A 41 -25.87 11.38 -9.72
C SER A 41 -27.10 11.80 -8.91
N LEU A 42 -27.15 11.44 -7.62
CA LEU A 42 -28.18 11.85 -6.67
C LEU A 42 -27.51 12.36 -5.39
N LEU A 43 -27.84 13.59 -5.03
CA LEU A 43 -27.31 14.29 -3.87
C LEU A 43 -28.39 14.45 -2.79
N LEU A 44 -27.99 14.22 -1.56
CA LEU A 44 -28.67 14.53 -0.31
C LEU A 44 -27.88 15.63 0.43
N PRO A 45 -28.48 16.28 1.45
CA PRO A 45 -27.70 17.08 2.39
C PRO A 45 -26.57 16.22 2.98
N GLY A 46 -25.32 16.68 2.89
CA GLY A 46 -24.15 15.97 3.40
C GLY A 46 -23.54 14.92 2.44
N THR A 47 -24.07 14.75 1.22
CA THR A 47 -23.44 13.86 0.23
C THR A 47 -22.07 14.37 -0.17
N THR A 48 -21.06 13.50 -0.11
CA THR A 48 -19.73 13.75 -0.68
C THR A 48 -19.73 13.50 -2.19
N ILE A 49 -19.42 14.53 -2.97
CA ILE A 49 -19.06 14.41 -4.38
C ILE A 49 -17.64 13.84 -4.47
N ARG A 50 -17.49 12.77 -5.24
CA ARG A 50 -16.22 12.17 -5.58
C ARG A 50 -15.89 12.50 -7.03
N VAL A 51 -14.68 13.01 -7.26
CA VAL A 51 -14.17 13.40 -8.57
C VAL A 51 -12.95 12.56 -8.90
N THR A 52 -12.96 11.91 -10.06
CA THR A 52 -11.79 11.22 -10.63
C THR A 52 -11.18 12.08 -11.72
N GLY A 53 -9.86 12.11 -11.81
CA GLY A 53 -9.16 12.92 -12.80
C GLY A 53 -7.65 12.90 -12.61
N GLY A 54 -7.01 14.07 -12.78
CA GLY A 54 -5.57 14.19 -12.61
C GLY A 54 -5.10 15.63 -12.51
N GLY A 55 -3.84 15.81 -12.10
CA GLY A 55 -3.23 17.13 -11.88
C GLY A 55 -3.70 17.80 -10.58
N PHE A 56 -4.24 17.02 -9.63
CA PHE A 56 -4.57 17.46 -8.28
C PHE A 56 -3.29 17.64 -7.46
N ILE A 57 -3.30 18.50 -6.45
CA ILE A 57 -2.10 18.76 -5.62
C ILE A 57 -2.30 18.32 -4.19
N HIS A 58 -1.25 17.78 -3.59
CA HIS A 58 -1.23 17.46 -2.17
C HIS A 58 -1.37 18.75 -1.33
N PRO A 59 -2.04 18.70 -0.14
CA PRO A 59 -2.25 19.87 0.72
C PRO A 59 -0.96 20.62 1.12
N ASP A 60 0.19 19.94 1.13
CA ASP A 60 1.49 20.56 1.41
C ASP A 60 1.94 21.55 0.33
N PHE A 61 1.39 21.45 -0.89
CA PHE A 61 1.74 22.30 -2.02
C PHE A 61 0.67 23.37 -2.29
N GLY A 62 -0.57 23.17 -1.83
CA GLY A 62 -1.62 24.14 -1.96
C GLY A 62 -3.01 23.56 -1.77
N GLU A 63 -4.01 24.16 -2.42
CA GLU A 63 -5.43 23.85 -2.19
C GLU A 63 -6.12 23.41 -3.48
N ASN A 64 -7.04 22.47 -3.36
CA ASN A 64 -7.96 22.07 -4.42
C ASN A 64 -9.37 22.56 -4.08
N GLN A 65 -10.10 23.04 -5.09
CA GLN A 65 -11.48 23.49 -4.96
C GLN A 65 -12.32 22.92 -6.10
N LEU A 66 -13.57 22.57 -5.79
CA LEU A 66 -14.57 22.14 -6.75
C LEU A 66 -15.52 23.31 -7.01
N HIS A 67 -15.50 23.84 -8.22
CA HIS A 67 -16.33 24.96 -8.63
C HIS A 67 -17.45 24.46 -9.56
N TRP A 68 -18.70 24.65 -9.14
CA TRP A 68 -19.88 24.20 -9.87
C TRP A 68 -20.84 25.35 -10.14
N VAL A 69 -21.09 25.61 -11.42
CA VAL A 69 -21.96 26.70 -11.88
C VAL A 69 -23.07 26.14 -12.75
N GLY A 70 -24.31 26.52 -12.50
CA GLY A 70 -25.43 26.01 -13.28
C GLY A 70 -26.75 26.74 -13.05
N VAL A 71 -27.85 26.09 -13.42
CA VAL A 71 -29.20 26.59 -13.20
C VAL A 71 -30.03 25.53 -12.50
N GLY A 72 -30.49 25.86 -11.30
CA GLY A 72 -31.44 25.08 -10.51
C GLY A 72 -32.86 25.64 -10.60
N PRO A 73 -33.83 25.02 -9.90
CA PRO A 73 -35.23 25.48 -9.88
C PRO A 73 -35.43 26.90 -9.36
N GLU A 74 -34.61 27.33 -8.40
CA GLU A 74 -34.69 28.66 -7.77
C GLU A 74 -33.93 29.75 -8.55
N GLY A 75 -33.15 29.36 -9.57
CA GLY A 75 -32.36 30.27 -10.39
C GLY A 75 -30.94 29.76 -10.66
N PRO A 76 -30.05 30.62 -11.17
CA PRO A 76 -28.65 30.28 -11.32
C PRO A 76 -28.00 30.07 -9.94
N PHE A 77 -27.08 29.11 -9.87
CA PHE A 77 -26.23 28.88 -8.70
C PHE A 77 -24.75 28.89 -9.11
N ASP A 78 -23.90 29.23 -8.15
CA ASP A 78 -22.45 29.30 -8.27
C ASP A 78 -21.88 28.89 -6.90
N VAL A 79 -21.28 27.70 -6.83
CA VAL A 79 -20.81 27.08 -5.59
C VAL A 79 -19.36 26.71 -5.74
N ILE A 80 -18.55 27.05 -4.74
CA ILE A 80 -17.14 26.68 -4.64
C ILE A 80 -16.96 25.90 -3.35
N LEU A 81 -16.67 24.60 -3.49
CA LEU A 81 -16.46 23.69 -2.37
C LEU A 81 -14.96 23.45 -2.17
N PRO A 82 -14.44 23.50 -0.93
CA PRO A 82 -13.13 22.94 -0.64
C PRO A 82 -13.10 21.44 -1.00
N ALA A 83 -12.07 21.02 -1.74
CA ALA A 83 -11.89 19.64 -2.13
C ALA A 83 -10.73 19.01 -1.35
N THR A 84 -11.02 17.94 -0.63
CA THR A 84 -10.04 17.12 0.07
C THR A 84 -9.28 16.26 -0.93
N TYR A 85 -7.96 16.34 -0.88
CA TYR A 85 -7.07 15.49 -1.65
C TYR A 85 -7.03 14.09 -1.06
N ILE A 86 -7.38 13.08 -1.85
CA ILE A 86 -7.25 11.67 -1.47
C ILE A 86 -5.96 11.11 -2.04
N ASP A 87 -5.79 11.23 -3.35
CA ASP A 87 -4.59 10.86 -4.09
C ASP A 87 -4.50 11.65 -5.42
N GLU A 88 -3.51 11.33 -6.26
CA GLU A 88 -3.24 12.07 -7.51
C GLU A 88 -4.41 12.03 -8.52
N GLY A 89 -5.30 11.04 -8.39
CA GLY A 89 -6.44 10.81 -9.26
C GLY A 89 -7.81 11.05 -8.62
N HIS A 90 -7.87 11.36 -7.32
CA HIS A 90 -9.13 11.46 -6.59
C HIS A 90 -9.24 12.70 -5.68
N LEU A 91 -10.37 13.40 -5.80
CA LEU A 91 -10.79 14.46 -4.89
C LEU A 91 -12.18 14.18 -4.31
N GLU A 92 -12.40 14.66 -3.09
CA GLU A 92 -13.69 14.60 -2.41
C GLU A 92 -14.13 15.98 -1.93
N ALA A 93 -15.39 16.35 -2.18
CA ALA A 93 -15.98 17.60 -1.71
C ALA A 93 -17.39 17.35 -1.18
N SER A 94 -17.72 17.92 -0.02
CA SER A 94 -19.05 17.79 0.58
C SER A 94 -19.74 19.16 0.63
N PHE A 95 -21.07 19.16 0.52
CA PHE A 95 -21.87 20.36 0.74
C PHE A 95 -22.20 20.52 2.22
N ASP A 96 -22.19 21.76 2.70
CA ASP A 96 -22.92 22.07 3.92
C ASP A 96 -24.45 22.12 3.65
N PRO A 97 -25.30 22.00 4.70
CA PRO A 97 -26.75 22.03 4.52
C PRO A 97 -27.30 23.34 3.92
N ALA A 98 -26.60 24.47 4.08
CA ALA A 98 -27.03 25.77 3.56
C ALA A 98 -26.73 25.89 2.05
N GLU A 99 -25.57 25.42 1.62
CA GLU A 99 -25.17 25.30 0.21
C GLU A 99 -26.13 24.37 -0.53
N PHE A 100 -26.43 23.20 0.04
CA PHE A 100 -27.41 22.27 -0.53
C PHE A 100 -28.78 22.92 -0.71
N ALA A 101 -29.26 23.67 0.30
CA ALA A 101 -30.53 24.37 0.23
C ALA A 101 -30.54 25.44 -0.88
N SER A 102 -29.43 26.15 -1.09
CA SER A 102 -29.31 27.22 -2.08
C SER A 102 -29.42 26.75 -3.54
N MET A 103 -29.20 25.46 -3.81
CA MET A 103 -29.29 24.89 -5.15
C MET A 103 -30.74 24.62 -5.60
N GLY A 104 -31.73 24.81 -4.74
CA GLY A 104 -33.16 24.73 -5.08
C GLY A 104 -33.90 23.53 -4.49
N GLY A 105 -33.26 22.78 -3.59
CA GLY A 105 -33.91 21.80 -2.73
C GLY A 105 -34.46 20.54 -3.42
N THR A 106 -35.24 19.77 -2.64
CA THR A 106 -35.71 18.39 -2.92
C THR A 106 -36.58 18.24 -4.16
N GLY A 107 -36.45 17.09 -4.83
CA GLY A 107 -37.29 16.68 -5.96
C GLY A 107 -36.94 17.40 -7.26
N SER A 108 -35.75 18.02 -7.32
CA SER A 108 -35.30 18.78 -8.47
C SER A 108 -34.14 18.10 -9.18
N ARG A 109 -34.06 18.33 -10.49
CA ARG A 109 -32.91 17.93 -11.30
C ARG A 109 -32.15 19.18 -11.70
N ILE A 110 -30.85 19.17 -11.45
CA ILE A 110 -29.97 20.32 -11.67
C ILE A 110 -28.89 19.93 -12.64
N ARG A 111 -28.60 20.85 -13.55
CA ARG A 111 -27.50 20.71 -14.49
C ARG A 111 -26.57 21.91 -14.37
N GLY A 112 -25.27 21.64 -14.26
CA GLY A 112 -24.24 22.65 -14.25
C GLY A 112 -22.93 22.15 -14.84
N ASP A 113 -21.99 23.07 -14.96
CA ASP A 113 -20.63 22.85 -15.41
C ASP A 113 -19.71 22.79 -14.18
N LEU A 114 -19.07 21.64 -13.98
CA LEU A 114 -18.16 21.35 -12.88
C LEU A 114 -16.71 21.56 -13.32
N ARG A 115 -15.89 22.17 -12.46
CA ARG A 115 -14.45 22.37 -12.67
C ARG A 115 -13.69 22.12 -11.37
N VAL A 116 -12.48 21.61 -11.50
CA VAL A 116 -11.51 21.60 -10.40
C VAL A 116 -10.58 22.79 -10.58
N GLU A 117 -10.44 23.60 -9.53
CA GLU A 117 -9.50 24.69 -9.43
C GLU A 117 -8.39 24.33 -8.43
N VAL A 118 -7.15 24.60 -8.81
CA VAL A 118 -5.96 24.23 -8.06
C VAL A 118 -5.13 25.49 -7.82
N PHE A 119 -4.87 25.80 -6.55
CA PHE A 119 -4.03 26.93 -6.12
C PHE A 119 -2.71 26.42 -5.56
N HIS A 120 -1.57 26.76 -6.17
CA HIS A 120 -0.25 26.36 -5.67
C HIS A 120 0.39 27.47 -4.82
N SER A 121 0.63 27.16 -3.55
CA SER A 121 1.03 28.12 -2.52
C SER A 121 2.39 28.78 -2.77
N ARG A 122 3.38 28.03 -3.27
CA ARG A 122 4.74 28.54 -3.44
C ARG A 122 4.92 29.41 -4.69
N SER A 123 4.18 29.11 -5.75
CA SER A 123 4.24 29.87 -7.02
C SER A 123 3.14 30.93 -7.13
N ALA A 124 2.18 30.94 -6.20
CA ALA A 124 1.00 31.80 -6.22
C ALA A 124 0.27 31.76 -7.58
N SER A 125 0.10 30.56 -8.13
CA SER A 125 -0.48 30.35 -9.45
C SER A 125 -1.68 29.41 -9.40
N ASN A 126 -2.69 29.73 -10.22
CA ASN A 126 -3.93 28.96 -10.30
C ASN A 126 -4.02 28.23 -11.62
N ARG A 127 -4.55 27.01 -11.58
CA ARG A 127 -4.91 26.22 -12.75
C ARG A 127 -6.32 25.70 -12.57
N ALA A 128 -7.04 25.51 -13.67
CA ALA A 128 -8.38 24.96 -13.65
C ALA A 128 -8.52 23.90 -14.73
N SER A 129 -9.36 22.91 -14.48
CA SER A 129 -9.77 21.93 -15.49
C SER A 129 -10.66 22.55 -16.56
N ALA A 130 -10.86 21.82 -17.65
CA ALA A 130 -12.02 22.06 -18.51
C ALA A 130 -13.33 21.82 -17.73
N ALA A 131 -14.39 22.50 -18.13
CA ALA A 131 -15.74 22.24 -17.61
C ALA A 131 -16.24 20.87 -18.05
N VAL A 132 -16.78 20.09 -17.11
CA VAL A 132 -17.52 18.85 -17.38
C VAL A 132 -18.97 19.04 -16.95
N ALA A 133 -19.91 18.62 -17.80
CA ALA A 133 -21.33 18.68 -17.47
C ALA A 133 -21.64 17.69 -16.33
N TYR A 134 -22.21 18.20 -15.26
CA TYR A 134 -22.64 17.42 -14.09
C TYR A 134 -24.14 17.61 -13.89
N ASP A 135 -24.87 16.51 -13.99
CA ASP A 135 -26.33 16.45 -13.99
C ASP A 135 -26.78 15.53 -12.86
N VAL A 136 -27.45 16.11 -11.87
CA VAL A 136 -27.79 15.44 -10.62
C VAL A 136 -29.23 15.67 -10.22
N SER A 137 -29.77 14.72 -9.46
CA SER A 137 -31.05 14.89 -8.77
C SER A 137 -30.80 15.26 -7.31
N LEU A 138 -31.50 16.26 -6.79
CA LEU A 138 -31.46 16.64 -5.38
C LEU A 138 -32.64 16.00 -4.65
N GLU A 139 -32.34 15.22 -3.62
CA GLU A 139 -33.34 14.68 -2.71
C GLU A 139 -33.04 15.10 -1.27
N ARG A 140 -34.02 15.01 -0.38
CA ARG A 140 -33.79 15.25 1.06
C ARG A 140 -33.52 13.97 1.82
N GLN A 141 -34.23 12.92 1.44
CA GLN A 141 -34.26 11.64 2.13
C GLN A 141 -34.49 10.55 1.10
N LEU A 142 -33.96 9.37 1.36
CA LEU A 142 -34.18 8.17 0.57
C LEU A 142 -34.79 7.11 1.47
N THR A 143 -35.90 6.52 1.01
CA THR A 143 -36.39 5.27 1.57
C THR A 143 -35.59 4.14 0.93
N PRO A 144 -34.89 3.30 1.71
CA PRO A 144 -34.18 2.15 1.15
C PRO A 144 -35.20 1.16 0.59
N ALA A 145 -34.82 0.45 -0.47
CA ALA A 145 -35.61 -0.62 -1.06
C ALA A 145 -34.72 -1.84 -1.33
N ILE A 146 -35.20 -3.03 -0.97
CA ILE A 146 -34.56 -4.30 -1.31
C ILE A 146 -35.22 -4.82 -2.60
N ALA A 147 -34.42 -5.03 -3.63
CA ALA A 147 -34.86 -5.62 -4.90
C ALA A 147 -34.37 -7.07 -5.05
N SER A 148 -33.20 -7.38 -4.50
CA SER A 148 -32.62 -8.71 -4.47
C SER A 148 -31.84 -8.92 -3.18
N LEU A 149 -31.96 -10.12 -2.62
CA LEU A 149 -31.25 -10.55 -1.42
C LEU A 149 -30.66 -11.93 -1.68
N GLU A 150 -29.39 -12.11 -1.37
CA GLU A 150 -28.77 -13.43 -1.38
C GLU A 150 -29.39 -14.30 -0.29
N THR A 151 -30.14 -15.33 -0.71
CA THR A 151 -30.82 -16.27 0.19
C THR A 151 -30.46 -17.71 -0.18
N ASN A 152 -30.54 -18.61 0.80
CA ASN A 152 -30.29 -20.05 0.64
C ASN A 152 -28.87 -20.39 0.16
N THR A 153 -27.89 -19.60 0.61
CA THR A 153 -26.47 -19.81 0.33
C THR A 153 -25.79 -20.50 1.51
N ASP A 154 -24.81 -21.35 1.18
CA ASP A 154 -23.81 -21.76 2.16
C ASP A 154 -22.89 -20.56 2.39
N VAL A 155 -22.86 -20.10 3.64
CA VAL A 155 -22.07 -18.95 4.05
C VAL A 155 -21.15 -19.34 5.18
N TYR A 156 -20.00 -18.70 5.25
CA TYR A 156 -19.17 -18.77 6.43
C TYR A 156 -19.43 -17.58 7.36
N ILE A 157 -19.03 -17.72 8.62
CA ILE A 157 -18.94 -16.58 9.53
C ILE A 157 -18.03 -15.51 8.91
N ASN A 158 -18.43 -14.25 9.07
CA ASN A 158 -17.78 -13.06 8.50
C ASN A 158 -17.82 -13.01 6.96
N ASP A 159 -18.67 -13.80 6.30
CA ASP A 159 -19.00 -13.56 4.89
C ASP A 159 -19.91 -12.32 4.76
N GLU A 160 -19.76 -11.62 3.64
CA GLU A 160 -20.62 -10.52 3.23
C GLU A 160 -21.92 -11.08 2.63
N ILE A 161 -23.06 -10.50 3.04
CA ILE A 161 -24.37 -10.79 2.46
C ILE A 161 -24.74 -9.64 1.55
N THR A 162 -24.79 -9.90 0.25
CA THR A 162 -25.05 -8.86 -0.75
C THR A 162 -26.54 -8.58 -0.88
N ILE A 163 -26.89 -7.31 -0.94
CA ILE A 163 -28.25 -6.81 -1.16
C ILE A 163 -28.23 -5.84 -2.33
N GLY A 164 -29.03 -6.17 -3.35
CA GLY A 164 -29.33 -5.27 -4.46
C GLY A 164 -30.65 -4.56 -4.23
N GLY A 165 -30.75 -3.31 -4.66
CA GLY A 165 -31.85 -2.45 -4.29
C GLY A 165 -31.74 -1.03 -4.83
N ALA A 166 -32.25 -0.08 -4.05
CA ALA A 166 -32.16 1.33 -4.34
C ALA A 166 -32.20 2.16 -3.07
N GLY A 167 -31.66 3.38 -3.16
CA GLY A 167 -31.77 4.38 -2.12
C GLY A 167 -30.85 4.14 -0.92
N PHE A 168 -29.79 3.33 -1.06
CA PHE A 168 -28.79 3.18 0.00
C PHE A 168 -28.01 4.49 0.20
N LEU A 169 -27.66 4.78 1.45
CA LEU A 169 -26.83 5.93 1.81
C LEU A 169 -25.34 5.60 1.62
N LEU A 170 -24.55 6.60 1.26
CA LEU A 170 -23.14 6.51 0.91
C LEU A 170 -22.20 6.78 2.10
N ASP A 171 -22.75 6.74 3.33
CA ASP A 171 -22.07 7.11 4.58
C ASP A 171 -21.70 8.62 4.65
N GLY A 172 -21.03 9.02 5.72
CA GLY A 172 -20.61 10.41 5.97
C GLY A 172 -21.76 11.29 6.48
N ASP A 173 -21.77 12.55 6.06
CA ASP A 173 -22.69 13.54 6.61
C ASP A 173 -24.14 13.37 6.10
N GLU A 174 -24.37 12.63 5.01
CA GLU A 174 -25.74 12.28 4.57
C GLU A 174 -26.40 11.22 5.45
N GLY A 175 -25.62 10.52 6.26
CA GLY A 175 -26.05 9.41 7.09
C GLY A 175 -25.67 8.04 6.53
N GLN A 176 -26.16 7.00 7.18
CA GLN A 176 -25.75 5.61 6.93
C GLN A 176 -26.96 4.69 6.75
N THR A 177 -26.81 3.68 5.89
CA THR A 177 -27.70 2.53 5.88
C THR A 177 -27.20 1.52 6.91
N VAL A 178 -28.12 0.93 7.67
CA VAL A 178 -27.81 -0.17 8.60
C VAL A 178 -28.77 -1.32 8.40
N ALA A 179 -28.29 -2.55 8.62
CA ALA A 179 -29.10 -3.76 8.56
C ALA A 179 -29.58 -4.16 9.95
N ARG A 180 -30.85 -4.58 10.03
CA ARG A 180 -31.43 -5.27 11.18
C ARG A 180 -31.70 -6.72 10.81
N VAL A 181 -31.12 -7.65 11.56
CA VAL A 181 -31.20 -9.10 11.29
C VAL A 181 -31.79 -9.80 12.50
N HIS A 182 -33.04 -10.25 12.36
CA HIS A 182 -33.80 -10.88 13.43
C HIS A 182 -34.25 -12.28 13.01
N GLY A 183 -34.28 -13.23 13.94
CA GLY A 183 -34.77 -14.58 13.62
C GLY A 183 -34.37 -15.65 14.62
N CYS A 184 -34.25 -16.86 14.11
CA CYS A 184 -33.84 -18.04 14.83
C CYS A 184 -32.58 -18.63 14.18
N PHE A 185 -31.53 -18.82 14.98
CA PHE A 185 -30.42 -19.68 14.62
C PHE A 185 -30.64 -21.09 15.18
N PHE A 186 -30.41 -22.11 14.37
CA PHE A 186 -30.54 -23.52 14.71
C PHE A 186 -29.14 -24.18 14.66
N PRO A 187 -28.39 -24.20 15.77
CA PRO A 187 -27.07 -24.81 15.82
C PRO A 187 -27.14 -26.29 15.42
N GLY A 188 -26.26 -26.73 14.52
CA GLY A 188 -26.24 -28.08 13.96
C GLY A 188 -27.42 -28.40 13.01
N GLY A 189 -28.24 -27.42 12.64
CA GLY A 189 -29.36 -27.55 11.68
C GLY A 189 -30.71 -27.91 12.32
N ASP A 190 -30.71 -28.79 13.32
CA ASP A 190 -31.93 -29.28 14.00
C ASP A 190 -31.98 -28.93 15.50
N GLY A 191 -31.08 -28.06 15.98
CA GLY A 191 -31.03 -27.62 17.38
C GLY A 191 -32.25 -26.77 17.81
N PRO A 192 -32.37 -26.43 19.11
CA PRO A 192 -33.37 -25.47 19.54
C PRO A 192 -33.10 -24.09 18.91
N CYS A 193 -34.16 -23.35 18.57
CA CYS A 193 -34.02 -21.97 18.12
C CYS A 193 -33.33 -21.13 19.21
N VAL A 194 -32.19 -20.55 18.85
CA VAL A 194 -31.54 -19.46 19.56
C VAL A 194 -31.99 -18.16 18.91
N GLY A 195 -32.66 -17.31 19.68
CA GLY A 195 -33.16 -16.03 19.17
C GLY A 195 -32.00 -15.11 18.77
N VAL A 196 -32.06 -14.59 17.56
CA VAL A 196 -31.12 -13.61 17.02
C VAL A 196 -31.83 -12.27 16.92
N LYS A 197 -31.21 -11.23 17.45
CA LYS A 197 -31.74 -9.86 17.38
C LYS A 197 -30.58 -8.86 17.28
N GLU A 198 -30.12 -8.65 16.05
CA GLU A 198 -29.08 -7.68 15.75
C GLU A 198 -29.71 -6.45 15.14
N ASP A 199 -29.55 -5.32 15.84
CA ASP A 199 -30.04 -4.01 15.42
C ASP A 199 -28.83 -3.14 15.06
N GLY A 200 -28.77 -2.63 13.83
CA GLY A 200 -27.76 -1.64 13.44
C GLY A 200 -26.43 -2.24 12.96
N LEU A 201 -26.44 -3.37 12.25
CA LEU A 201 -25.25 -3.88 11.57
C LEU A 201 -24.82 -2.89 10.48
N PRO A 202 -23.54 -2.52 10.38
CA PRO A 202 -23.06 -1.67 9.29
C PRO A 202 -23.41 -2.26 7.93
N PHE A 203 -23.98 -1.44 7.05
CA PHE A 203 -24.24 -1.78 5.65
C PHE A 203 -23.38 -0.86 4.78
N LEU A 204 -22.49 -1.46 3.99
CA LEU A 204 -21.54 -0.73 3.16
C LEU A 204 -21.97 -0.81 1.69
N PRO A 205 -22.09 0.32 0.98
CA PRO A 205 -22.29 0.31 -0.46
C PRO A 205 -21.15 -0.41 -1.19
N SER A 206 -21.45 -1.18 -2.23
CA SER A 206 -20.45 -1.89 -3.04
C SER A 206 -19.53 -0.92 -3.80
N HIS A 207 -20.04 0.27 -4.14
CA HIS A 207 -19.27 1.32 -4.77
C HIS A 207 -19.51 2.68 -4.11
N PRO A 208 -18.50 3.57 -4.04
CA PRO A 208 -18.61 4.81 -3.27
C PRO A 208 -19.60 5.84 -3.82
N THR A 209 -20.15 5.62 -5.00
CA THR A 209 -21.16 6.49 -5.64
C THR A 209 -22.44 5.73 -6.04
N ASP A 210 -22.51 4.44 -5.75
CA ASP A 210 -23.64 3.58 -6.13
C ASP A 210 -24.57 3.36 -4.94
N ARG A 211 -25.86 3.59 -5.16
CA ARG A 211 -26.92 3.46 -4.15
C ARG A 211 -27.80 2.24 -4.39
N THR A 212 -27.37 1.34 -5.27
CA THR A 212 -28.16 0.19 -5.74
C THR A 212 -27.64 -1.16 -5.28
N GLU A 213 -26.43 -1.22 -4.73
CA GLU A 213 -25.85 -2.44 -4.20
C GLU A 213 -25.02 -2.15 -2.96
N GLY A 214 -25.09 -3.03 -1.97
CA GLY A 214 -24.22 -3.02 -0.81
C GLY A 214 -24.33 -4.32 -0.05
N HIS A 215 -23.61 -4.42 1.06
CA HIS A 215 -23.52 -5.63 1.85
C HIS A 215 -23.42 -5.33 3.34
N PHE A 216 -23.77 -6.32 4.16
CA PHE A 216 -23.42 -6.34 5.58
C PHE A 216 -22.69 -7.64 5.89
N VAL A 217 -21.86 -7.63 6.94
CA VAL A 217 -21.07 -8.81 7.34
C VAL A 217 -21.89 -9.69 8.28
N PHE A 218 -22.06 -10.98 7.93
CA PHE A 218 -22.69 -11.97 8.80
C PHE A 218 -21.70 -12.46 9.87
N SER A 219 -21.49 -11.64 10.89
CA SER A 219 -20.43 -11.87 11.89
C SER A 219 -20.76 -12.93 12.95
N PHE A 220 -19.73 -13.40 13.65
CA PHE A 220 -19.89 -14.34 14.79
C PHE A 220 -20.70 -13.76 15.95
N LYS A 221 -20.92 -12.43 16.02
CA LYS A 221 -21.77 -11.81 17.04
C LYS A 221 -23.25 -12.17 16.85
N ILE A 222 -23.65 -12.50 15.63
CA ILE A 222 -25.02 -12.84 15.27
C ILE A 222 -25.39 -14.26 15.77
N THR A 223 -24.52 -15.25 15.52
CA THR A 223 -24.85 -16.68 15.73
C THR A 223 -23.87 -17.47 16.59
N GLY A 224 -22.77 -16.85 17.03
CA GLY A 224 -21.62 -17.56 17.58
C GLY A 224 -20.80 -18.28 16.50
N LEU A 225 -19.99 -19.26 16.91
CA LEU A 225 -19.07 -19.97 15.99
C LEU A 225 -19.61 -21.31 15.46
N ARG A 226 -20.73 -21.77 16.02
CA ARG A 226 -21.27 -23.10 15.66
C ARG A 226 -21.87 -23.06 14.26
N PRO A 227 -21.66 -24.10 13.42
CA PRO A 227 -22.37 -24.23 12.16
C PRO A 227 -23.86 -24.53 12.41
N GLY A 228 -24.72 -24.24 11.43
CA GLY A 228 -26.16 -24.43 11.57
C GLY A 228 -26.95 -23.71 10.49
N VAL A 229 -28.23 -23.47 10.76
CA VAL A 229 -29.11 -22.75 9.84
C VAL A 229 -29.68 -21.52 10.52
N PHE A 230 -29.55 -20.36 9.89
CA PHE A 230 -30.26 -19.15 10.29
C PHE A 230 -31.54 -19.02 9.47
N ARG A 231 -32.67 -18.77 10.13
CA ARG A 231 -33.95 -18.44 9.50
C ARG A 231 -34.54 -17.22 10.16
N GLY A 232 -34.74 -16.17 9.38
CA GLY A 232 -35.20 -14.90 9.91
C GLY A 232 -35.51 -13.90 8.82
N THR A 233 -35.34 -12.63 9.15
CA THR A 233 -35.57 -11.53 8.26
C THR A 233 -34.44 -10.52 8.33
N VAL A 234 -34.20 -9.84 7.22
CA VAL A 234 -33.39 -8.63 7.15
C VAL A 234 -34.27 -7.43 6.83
N GLN A 235 -34.00 -6.30 7.48
CA GLN A 235 -34.60 -5.01 7.19
C GLN A 235 -33.48 -3.98 7.10
N LEU A 236 -33.57 -3.04 6.16
CA LEU A 236 -32.62 -1.94 6.06
C LEU A 236 -33.24 -0.66 6.60
N ASP A 237 -32.46 0.08 7.39
CA ASP A 237 -32.80 1.40 7.87
C ASP A 237 -31.80 2.42 7.31
N ASN A 238 -32.30 3.44 6.64
CA ASN A 238 -31.52 4.65 6.35
C ASN A 238 -31.65 5.60 7.52
N VAL A 239 -30.56 5.77 8.27
CA VAL A 239 -30.42 6.77 9.33
C VAL A 239 -29.74 7.99 8.72
N HIS A 240 -30.53 8.99 8.35
CA HIS A 240 -30.05 10.20 7.69
C HIS A 240 -29.26 11.09 8.66
N GLY A 241 -28.44 11.99 8.13
CA GLY A 241 -27.63 12.93 8.93
C GLY A 241 -28.45 13.84 9.86
N ASP A 242 -29.73 14.06 9.57
CA ASP A 242 -30.66 14.81 10.43
C ASP A 242 -31.34 13.95 11.53
N GLY A 243 -31.01 12.64 11.59
CA GLY A 243 -31.57 11.65 12.50
C GLY A 243 -32.88 11.01 12.03
N THR A 244 -33.40 11.36 10.85
CA THR A 244 -34.59 10.71 10.27
C THR A 244 -34.27 9.27 9.90
N VAL A 245 -35.13 8.34 10.33
CA VAL A 245 -35.01 6.92 10.01
C VAL A 245 -36.12 6.51 9.05
N LEU A 246 -35.73 5.97 7.89
CA LEU A 246 -36.63 5.37 6.90
C LEU A 246 -36.25 3.91 6.69
N SER A 247 -37.24 3.01 6.70
CA SER A 247 -36.98 1.56 6.71
C SER A 247 -37.63 0.86 5.53
N THR A 248 -37.02 -0.24 5.09
CA THR A 248 -37.67 -1.22 4.20
C THR A 248 -38.76 -1.99 4.96
N GLU A 249 -39.57 -2.77 4.24
CA GLU A 249 -40.23 -3.94 4.83
C GLU A 249 -39.20 -5.03 5.15
N ALA A 250 -39.56 -5.98 6.01
CA ALA A 250 -38.69 -7.09 6.38
C ALA A 250 -38.71 -8.19 5.30
N GLU A 251 -37.55 -8.53 4.75
CA GLU A 251 -37.36 -9.58 3.74
C GLU A 251 -36.84 -10.87 4.36
N GLN A 252 -37.29 -12.02 3.86
CA GLN A 252 -36.91 -13.34 4.40
C GLN A 252 -35.45 -13.66 4.10
N LEU A 253 -34.72 -14.10 5.13
CA LEU A 253 -33.32 -14.50 5.03
C LEU A 253 -33.14 -15.90 5.63
N GLU A 254 -32.71 -16.84 4.80
CA GLU A 254 -32.30 -18.18 5.22
C GLU A 254 -30.87 -18.44 4.78
N LEU A 255 -30.00 -18.82 5.71
CA LEU A 255 -28.57 -19.03 5.50
C LEU A 255 -28.12 -20.35 6.11
N SER A 256 -27.26 -21.07 5.39
CA SER A 256 -26.63 -22.31 5.83
C SER A 256 -25.20 -22.01 6.29
N VAL A 257 -25.01 -21.85 7.60
CA VAL A 257 -23.73 -21.43 8.20
C VAL A 257 -22.79 -22.62 8.29
N GLN A 258 -21.69 -22.54 7.54
CA GLN A 258 -20.67 -23.57 7.43
C GLN A 258 -19.64 -23.49 8.57
N PRO A 259 -19.02 -24.62 8.95
CA PRO A 259 -17.88 -24.61 9.87
C PRO A 259 -16.69 -23.88 9.24
N ALA A 260 -15.79 -23.30 10.05
CA ALA A 260 -14.55 -22.75 9.54
C ALA A 260 -13.76 -23.79 8.73
N ALA A 261 -13.24 -23.37 7.59
CA ALA A 261 -12.57 -24.24 6.64
C ALA A 261 -11.39 -23.51 5.98
N ILE A 262 -10.31 -24.25 5.72
CA ILE A 262 -9.19 -23.79 4.91
C ILE A 262 -9.39 -24.36 3.51
N THR A 263 -9.32 -23.51 2.50
CA THR A 263 -9.44 -23.88 1.09
C THR A 263 -8.11 -23.87 0.36
N GLY A 264 -7.12 -23.12 0.86
CA GLY A 264 -5.79 -23.06 0.27
C GLY A 264 -4.75 -22.32 1.11
N ILE A 265 -3.50 -22.44 0.66
CA ILE A 265 -2.39 -21.60 1.10
C ILE A 265 -1.98 -20.79 -0.13
N GLY A 266 -2.23 -19.48 -0.10
CA GLY A 266 -1.92 -18.56 -1.20
C GLY A 266 -0.42 -18.40 -1.43
N THR A 267 0.38 -18.57 -0.37
CA THR A 267 1.84 -18.48 -0.40
C THR A 267 2.48 -19.87 -0.21
N PRO A 268 2.78 -20.63 -1.28
CA PRO A 268 3.30 -21.99 -1.17
C PRO A 268 4.74 -22.07 -0.63
N ALA A 269 5.48 -20.96 -0.67
CA ALA A 269 6.85 -20.84 -0.17
C ALA A 269 7.04 -19.46 0.47
N ALA A 270 7.60 -19.39 1.67
CA ALA A 270 7.90 -18.11 2.32
C ALA A 270 9.26 -18.08 3.02
N SER A 271 9.83 -16.90 3.09
CA SER A 271 11.07 -16.58 3.80
C SER A 271 10.80 -16.04 5.21
N LEU A 272 11.81 -16.05 6.08
CA LEU A 272 11.69 -15.44 7.42
C LEU A 272 11.25 -13.97 7.30
N GLY A 273 10.22 -13.58 8.06
CA GLY A 273 9.61 -12.25 7.99
C GLY A 273 8.60 -12.05 6.87
N GLN A 274 8.42 -13.06 6.00
CA GLN A 274 7.43 -13.04 4.91
C GLN A 274 6.06 -13.53 5.41
N TYR A 275 5.01 -12.99 4.82
CA TYR A 275 3.64 -13.43 5.04
C TYR A 275 3.33 -14.75 4.32
N VAL A 276 2.64 -15.63 5.03
CA VAL A 276 1.97 -16.82 4.52
C VAL A 276 0.49 -16.51 4.52
N ASP A 277 -0.12 -16.43 3.34
CA ASP A 277 -1.57 -16.22 3.22
C ASP A 277 -2.29 -17.56 3.27
N ILE A 278 -3.28 -17.67 4.16
CA ILE A 278 -4.16 -18.84 4.29
C ILE A 278 -5.57 -18.40 3.87
N ASP A 279 -6.07 -19.03 2.82
CA ASP A 279 -7.39 -18.78 2.26
C ASP A 279 -8.40 -19.81 2.79
N GLY A 280 -9.62 -19.35 3.02
CA GLY A 280 -10.66 -20.18 3.62
C GLY A 280 -11.98 -19.44 3.80
N GLY A 281 -12.69 -19.83 4.84
CA GLY A 281 -13.92 -19.20 5.28
C GLY A 281 -14.18 -19.47 6.75
N GLY A 282 -14.85 -18.53 7.41
CA GLY A 282 -15.29 -18.68 8.79
C GLY A 282 -14.24 -18.26 9.80
N PHE A 283 -13.20 -17.57 9.36
CA PHE A 283 -12.20 -17.01 10.24
C PHE A 283 -12.77 -15.85 11.05
N VAL A 284 -12.31 -15.72 12.28
CA VAL A 284 -12.70 -14.66 13.22
C VAL A 284 -11.46 -13.99 13.81
N GLY A 285 -11.61 -12.71 14.18
CA GLY A 285 -10.56 -11.89 14.75
C GLY A 285 -10.93 -10.40 14.61
N GLY A 286 -9.95 -9.53 14.86
CA GLY A 286 -10.15 -8.07 14.81
C GLY A 286 -10.71 -7.45 16.08
N ASP A 287 -11.11 -8.26 17.07
CA ASP A 287 -11.39 -7.82 18.44
C ASP A 287 -10.75 -8.74 19.48
N ASP A 288 -10.58 -8.24 20.70
CA ASP A 288 -9.89 -8.96 21.80
C ASP A 288 -10.65 -10.22 22.27
N SER A 289 -11.88 -10.43 21.80
CA SER A 289 -12.74 -11.52 22.24
C SER A 289 -12.75 -12.71 21.27
N SER A 290 -12.14 -12.55 20.09
CA SER A 290 -12.15 -13.54 19.01
C SER A 290 -10.77 -13.73 18.40
N VAL A 291 -10.45 -14.98 18.03
CA VAL A 291 -9.18 -15.30 17.37
C VAL A 291 -9.32 -16.54 16.49
N THR A 292 -8.58 -16.54 15.37
CA THR A 292 -8.35 -17.72 14.54
C THR A 292 -6.93 -18.21 14.79
N LEU A 293 -6.80 -19.50 15.08
CA LEU A 293 -5.52 -20.18 15.27
C LEU A 293 -5.36 -21.25 14.21
N LEU A 294 -4.11 -21.60 13.90
CA LEU A 294 -3.79 -22.65 12.95
C LEU A 294 -3.07 -23.79 13.66
N GLU A 295 -3.72 -24.95 13.74
CA GLU A 295 -3.07 -26.16 14.20
C GLU A 295 -2.32 -26.83 13.04
N VAL A 296 -1.02 -26.98 13.21
CA VAL A 296 -0.11 -27.53 12.22
C VAL A 296 0.45 -28.84 12.75
N SER A 297 0.22 -29.93 12.02
CA SER A 297 0.80 -31.24 12.34
C SER A 297 1.44 -31.85 11.11
N GLY A 298 2.67 -32.35 11.19
CA GLY A 298 3.37 -32.84 10.02
C GLY A 298 4.84 -33.17 10.24
N THR A 299 5.59 -33.16 9.15
CA THR A 299 7.03 -33.40 9.15
C THR A 299 7.72 -32.33 8.32
N PHE A 300 8.71 -31.66 8.92
CA PHE A 300 9.66 -30.80 8.22
C PHE A 300 10.85 -31.63 7.73
N GLN A 301 11.23 -31.48 6.46
CA GLN A 301 12.43 -32.06 5.88
C GLN A 301 13.41 -30.95 5.50
N SER A 302 14.52 -30.88 6.22
CA SER A 302 15.59 -29.89 5.97
C SER A 302 16.31 -30.23 4.67
N GLN A 303 16.33 -29.30 3.70
CA GLN A 303 17.10 -29.48 2.46
C GLN A 303 18.60 -29.35 2.72
N LYS A 304 19.01 -28.65 3.78
CA LYS A 304 20.41 -28.45 4.14
C LYS A 304 21.04 -29.70 4.76
N THR A 305 20.33 -30.37 5.67
CA THR A 305 20.87 -31.53 6.40
C THR A 305 20.31 -32.87 5.93
N GLY A 306 19.20 -32.87 5.18
CA GLY A 306 18.44 -34.06 4.80
C GLY A 306 17.64 -34.68 5.95
N GLN A 307 17.68 -34.09 7.16
CA GLN A 307 17.00 -34.63 8.34
C GLN A 307 15.53 -34.24 8.37
N SER A 308 14.70 -35.15 8.89
CA SER A 308 13.28 -34.95 9.13
C SER A 308 12.99 -34.69 10.61
N ARG A 309 12.03 -33.81 10.90
CA ARG A 309 11.52 -33.51 12.24
C ARG A 309 10.00 -33.51 12.25
N SER A 310 9.40 -34.07 13.29
CA SER A 310 7.96 -33.96 13.51
C SER A 310 7.63 -32.54 13.96
N ILE A 311 6.54 -31.99 13.44
CA ILE A 311 6.00 -30.69 13.81
C ILE A 311 4.59 -30.92 14.33
N ASP A 312 4.28 -30.39 15.49
CA ASP A 312 2.94 -30.34 16.08
C ASP A 312 2.84 -29.07 16.93
N LEU A 313 2.19 -28.05 16.39
CA LEU A 313 2.19 -26.71 16.97
C LEU A 313 0.91 -25.94 16.65
N LEU A 314 0.74 -24.82 17.33
CA LEU A 314 -0.38 -23.91 17.19
C LEU A 314 0.18 -22.53 16.81
N LEU A 315 -0.17 -22.04 15.62
CA LEU A 315 0.22 -20.71 15.13
C LEU A 315 -0.90 -19.70 15.35
N VAL A 316 -0.51 -18.45 15.53
CA VAL A 316 -1.41 -17.31 15.68
C VAL A 316 -1.24 -16.40 14.45
N PRO A 317 -2.06 -16.55 13.40
CA PRO A 317 -2.06 -15.63 12.28
C PRO A 317 -2.75 -14.30 12.63
N GLU A 318 -2.45 -13.26 11.87
CA GLU A 318 -3.21 -12.01 11.82
C GLU A 318 -4.53 -12.24 11.07
N PHE A 319 -5.61 -11.73 11.63
CA PHE A 319 -6.91 -11.73 10.96
C PHE A 319 -6.96 -10.61 9.92
N GLN A 320 -7.27 -10.96 8.67
CA GLN A 320 -7.48 -9.99 7.59
C GLN A 320 -8.97 -9.86 7.30
N THR A 321 -9.61 -10.98 6.96
CA THR A 321 -11.06 -11.05 6.69
C THR A 321 -11.62 -12.40 7.13
N GLY A 322 -12.95 -12.57 7.06
CA GLY A 322 -13.60 -13.87 7.26
C GLY A 322 -13.09 -14.99 6.35
N ARG A 323 -12.41 -14.63 5.25
CA ARG A 323 -11.89 -15.54 4.22
C ARG A 323 -10.37 -15.62 4.15
N ARG A 324 -9.65 -14.77 4.86
CA ARG A 324 -8.18 -14.76 4.85
C ARG A 324 -7.61 -14.46 6.22
N VAL A 325 -6.61 -15.27 6.59
CA VAL A 325 -5.70 -14.98 7.70
C VAL A 325 -4.27 -15.03 7.18
N ARG A 326 -3.39 -14.26 7.81
CA ARG A 326 -2.03 -14.03 7.35
C ARG A 326 -1.06 -14.34 8.48
N TYR A 327 -0.22 -15.34 8.28
CA TYR A 327 0.77 -15.75 9.27
C TYR A 327 2.14 -15.18 8.88
N VAL A 328 2.83 -14.52 9.81
CA VAL A 328 4.22 -14.10 9.60
C VAL A 328 5.13 -15.27 9.93
N LEU A 329 5.95 -15.71 8.98
CA LEU A 329 6.97 -16.71 9.27
C LEU A 329 7.99 -16.11 10.26
N ASN A 330 7.89 -16.49 11.53
CA ASN A 330 8.57 -15.83 12.65
C ASN A 330 9.51 -16.80 13.39
N GLU A 331 10.62 -16.29 13.91
CA GLU A 331 11.59 -17.06 14.70
C GLU A 331 11.22 -17.18 16.20
N GLU A 332 10.32 -16.33 16.68
CA GLU A 332 9.98 -16.25 18.11
C GLU A 332 8.82 -17.17 18.52
N ASP A 333 8.16 -17.81 17.55
CA ASP A 333 6.94 -18.58 17.77
C ASP A 333 7.18 -20.09 17.82
N GLY A 334 6.09 -20.87 17.83
CA GLY A 334 6.17 -22.34 17.86
C GLY A 334 6.97 -22.94 16.69
N LEU A 335 6.94 -22.33 15.50
CA LEU A 335 7.68 -22.84 14.35
C LEU A 335 9.15 -22.42 14.41
N GLY A 336 9.39 -21.16 14.77
CA GLY A 336 10.73 -20.60 14.93
C GLY A 336 11.58 -21.25 16.03
N THR A 337 10.93 -21.74 17.08
CA THR A 337 11.59 -22.50 18.16
C THR A 337 11.96 -23.93 17.75
N GLU A 338 11.20 -24.56 16.86
CA GLU A 338 11.45 -25.92 16.35
C GLU A 338 12.44 -25.96 15.16
N ILE A 339 12.46 -24.89 14.36
CA ILE A 339 13.30 -24.77 13.16
C ILE A 339 14.10 -23.47 13.25
N ASN A 340 15.42 -23.56 13.13
CA ASN A 340 16.24 -22.36 12.99
C ASN A 340 16.06 -21.74 11.60
N LEU A 341 15.02 -20.90 11.45
CA LEU A 341 14.60 -20.31 10.17
C LEU A 341 15.67 -19.43 9.51
N ARG A 342 16.66 -18.95 10.27
CA ARG A 342 17.81 -18.21 9.73
C ARG A 342 18.83 -19.09 9.01
N ARG A 343 18.89 -20.38 9.36
CA ARG A 343 19.95 -21.29 8.92
C ARG A 343 19.46 -22.50 8.16
N GLU A 344 18.17 -22.78 8.25
CA GLU A 344 17.53 -23.95 7.68
C GLU A 344 16.36 -23.56 6.78
N PHE A 345 16.22 -24.31 5.69
CA PHE A 345 15.18 -24.19 4.69
C PHE A 345 14.82 -25.60 4.22
N GLY A 346 13.60 -25.78 3.72
CA GLY A 346 13.11 -27.08 3.34
C GLY A 346 11.59 -27.15 3.25
N THR A 347 11.05 -28.35 3.34
CA THR A 347 9.62 -28.58 3.07
C THR A 347 8.92 -29.11 4.30
N LEU A 348 7.81 -28.47 4.67
CA LEU A 348 6.86 -28.93 5.68
C LEU A 348 5.68 -29.59 4.97
N THR A 349 5.41 -30.86 5.29
CA THR A 349 4.27 -31.61 4.75
C THR A 349 3.45 -32.15 5.91
N GLY A 350 2.13 -31.94 5.86
CA GLY A 350 1.28 -32.27 6.99
C GLY A 350 -0.19 -31.93 6.79
N ASN A 351 -0.88 -31.67 7.89
CA ASN A 351 -2.24 -31.16 7.92
C ASN A 351 -2.29 -29.82 8.64
N LEU A 352 -3.12 -28.93 8.11
CA LEU A 352 -3.43 -27.62 8.66
C LEU A 352 -4.91 -27.61 9.06
N ARG A 353 -5.23 -27.16 10.27
CA ARG A 353 -6.61 -27.09 10.77
C ARG A 353 -6.89 -25.71 11.36
N PRO A 354 -7.97 -25.02 10.95
CA PRO A 354 -8.36 -23.78 11.59
C PRO A 354 -9.06 -24.08 12.93
N VAL A 355 -8.74 -23.29 13.94
CA VAL A 355 -9.42 -23.30 15.24
C VAL A 355 -9.87 -21.89 15.55
N THR A 356 -11.18 -21.66 15.59
CA THR A 356 -11.75 -20.35 15.90
C THR A 356 -12.22 -20.33 17.34
N ARG A 357 -12.01 -19.20 18.02
CA ARG A 357 -12.43 -18.97 19.40
C ARG A 357 -13.18 -17.66 19.51
N TYR A 358 -14.24 -17.65 20.32
CA TYR A 358 -15.04 -16.48 20.64
C TYR A 358 -15.61 -16.63 22.05
N GLY A 359 -15.12 -15.83 23.00
CA GLY A 359 -15.44 -16.02 24.41
C GLY A 359 -15.08 -17.43 24.91
N GLU A 360 -16.07 -18.19 25.37
CA GLU A 360 -15.88 -19.59 25.80
C GLU A 360 -16.13 -20.61 24.67
N GLU A 361 -16.62 -20.17 23.50
CA GLU A 361 -16.84 -21.05 22.36
C GLU A 361 -15.52 -21.31 21.62
N GLU A 362 -15.25 -22.59 21.33
CA GLU A 362 -14.18 -23.03 20.42
C GLU A 362 -14.80 -23.90 19.34
N GLN A 363 -14.46 -23.62 18.08
CA GLN A 363 -14.82 -24.44 16.94
C GLN A 363 -13.55 -24.89 16.23
N ARG A 364 -13.51 -26.17 15.87
CA ARG A 364 -12.41 -26.78 15.12
C ARG A 364 -12.92 -27.13 13.73
N GLY A 365 -12.31 -26.54 12.72
CA GLY A 365 -12.59 -26.87 11.34
C GLY A 365 -12.02 -28.22 10.91
N GLN A 366 -12.22 -28.54 9.64
CA GLN A 366 -11.63 -29.73 9.04
C GLN A 366 -10.13 -29.54 8.84
N ALA A 367 -9.34 -30.57 9.19
CA ALA A 367 -7.93 -30.61 8.85
C ALA A 367 -7.75 -30.89 7.36
N VAL A 368 -6.95 -30.07 6.68
CA VAL A 368 -6.64 -30.19 5.25
C VAL A 368 -5.17 -30.53 5.04
N PRO A 369 -4.83 -31.45 4.12
CA PRO A 369 -3.44 -31.73 3.80
C PRO A 369 -2.79 -30.49 3.17
N PHE A 370 -1.55 -30.22 3.52
CA PHE A 370 -0.79 -29.12 2.94
C PHE A 370 0.68 -29.49 2.72
N THR A 371 1.33 -28.71 1.85
CA THR A 371 2.77 -28.70 1.67
C THR A 371 3.21 -27.25 1.55
N PHE A 372 4.22 -26.88 2.31
CA PHE A 372 4.73 -25.52 2.40
C PHE A 372 6.26 -25.54 2.40
N GLU A 373 6.86 -24.65 1.63
CA GLU A 373 8.32 -24.48 1.59
C GLU A 373 8.76 -23.33 2.49
N ILE A 374 9.65 -23.64 3.43
CA ILE A 374 10.43 -22.62 4.15
C ILE A 374 11.62 -22.31 3.25
N ALA A 375 11.61 -21.12 2.65
CA ALA A 375 12.63 -20.66 1.72
C ALA A 375 13.84 -20.04 2.47
N PRO A 376 15.02 -19.95 1.83
CA PRO A 376 16.13 -19.18 2.38
C PRO A 376 15.75 -17.71 2.66
N VAL A 377 16.42 -17.10 3.64
CA VAL A 377 16.21 -15.68 4.03
C VAL A 377 16.37 -14.76 2.81
N THR A 378 15.34 -13.96 2.56
CA THR A 378 15.35 -12.82 1.65
C THR A 378 15.19 -11.57 2.48
N GLN A 379 16.02 -10.54 2.25
CA GLN A 379 15.94 -9.25 2.93
C GLN A 379 15.41 -8.19 1.98
N PRO A 380 14.16 -7.73 2.13
CA PRO A 380 13.67 -6.55 1.44
C PRO A 380 14.21 -5.28 2.10
N VAL A 381 14.56 -4.30 1.27
CA VAL A 381 15.01 -2.97 1.66
C VAL A 381 14.20 -1.94 0.86
N VAL A 382 13.35 -1.21 1.57
CA VAL A 382 12.48 -0.17 1.00
C VAL A 382 13.19 1.17 1.05
N ILE A 383 13.20 1.88 -0.06
CA ILE A 383 13.90 3.15 -0.23
C ILE A 383 12.88 4.27 -0.33
N PHE A 384 12.85 5.11 0.70
CA PHE A 384 11.97 6.28 0.76
C PHE A 384 12.73 7.54 0.38
N PHE A 385 12.38 8.13 -0.75
CA PHE A 385 12.90 9.45 -1.15
C PHE A 385 11.97 10.55 -0.63
N HIS A 386 12.48 11.37 0.27
CA HIS A 386 11.72 12.48 0.86
C HIS A 386 11.48 13.62 -0.14
N PRO A 387 10.46 14.46 0.06
CA PRO A 387 10.29 15.68 -0.72
C PRO A 387 11.53 16.59 -0.74
N SER A 388 12.29 16.61 0.36
CA SER A 388 13.54 17.37 0.47
C SER A 388 14.63 16.88 -0.49
N TYR A 389 14.61 15.60 -0.89
CA TYR A 389 15.51 15.06 -1.91
C TYR A 389 15.18 15.68 -3.29
N THR A 390 13.91 15.74 -3.69
CA THR A 390 13.51 16.33 -4.98
C THR A 390 13.83 17.83 -5.03
N GLU A 391 13.66 18.56 -3.92
CA GLU A 391 14.12 19.96 -3.84
C GLU A 391 15.63 20.09 -4.01
N SER A 392 16.39 19.18 -3.39
CA SER A 392 17.85 19.16 -3.46
C SER A 392 18.36 18.79 -4.85
N LEU A 393 17.68 17.90 -5.58
CA LEU A 393 17.95 17.68 -7.02
C LEU A 393 17.85 18.97 -7.83
N GLY A 394 16.96 19.89 -7.45
CA GLY A 394 16.88 21.23 -8.01
C GLY A 394 18.18 22.03 -7.87
N ARG A 395 18.90 21.88 -6.75
CA ARG A 395 20.21 22.52 -6.53
C ARG A 395 21.31 21.97 -7.45
N PHE A 396 21.19 20.70 -7.86
CA PHE A 396 22.03 20.08 -8.89
C PHE A 396 21.60 20.48 -10.31
N GLY A 397 20.41 21.05 -10.49
CA GLY A 397 19.82 21.32 -11.80
C GLY A 397 19.21 20.09 -12.46
N LEU A 398 18.91 19.03 -11.69
CA LEU A 398 18.51 17.71 -12.17
C LEU A 398 17.07 17.32 -11.79
N ARG A 399 16.27 18.24 -11.26
CA ARG A 399 14.88 17.94 -10.82
C ARG A 399 14.03 17.28 -11.91
N ALA A 400 14.19 17.69 -13.17
CA ALA A 400 13.42 17.12 -14.29
C ALA A 400 13.81 15.68 -14.66
N VAL A 401 14.92 15.15 -14.13
CA VAL A 401 15.40 13.78 -14.39
C VAL A 401 15.43 12.95 -13.10
N ASP A 402 14.53 13.25 -12.16
CA ASP A 402 14.43 12.56 -10.86
C ASP A 402 14.37 11.03 -11.06
N ASP A 403 13.42 10.56 -11.88
CA ASP A 403 13.21 9.12 -12.13
C ASP A 403 14.48 8.42 -12.63
N LEU A 404 15.23 9.07 -13.53
CA LEU A 404 16.47 8.52 -14.06
C LEU A 404 17.58 8.44 -12.98
N VAL A 405 17.62 9.42 -12.06
CA VAL A 405 18.57 9.40 -10.92
C VAL A 405 18.20 8.29 -9.95
N ARG A 406 16.92 8.11 -9.63
CA ARG A 406 16.42 7.04 -8.75
C ARG A 406 16.69 5.66 -9.33
N GLU A 407 16.35 5.45 -10.60
CA GLU A 407 16.62 4.20 -11.32
C GLU A 407 18.10 3.85 -11.27
N ARG A 408 18.98 4.82 -11.53
CA ARG A 408 20.42 4.59 -11.44
C ARG A 408 20.88 4.31 -10.01
N ALA A 409 20.33 4.99 -9.02
CA ALA A 409 20.66 4.76 -7.61
C ALA A 409 20.29 3.35 -7.17
N LEU A 410 19.10 2.86 -7.55
CA LEU A 410 18.68 1.48 -7.31
C LEU A 410 19.64 0.49 -7.98
N ALA A 411 19.94 0.70 -9.28
CA ALA A 411 20.84 -0.18 -10.01
C ALA A 411 22.25 -0.24 -9.38
N ALA A 412 22.77 0.90 -8.91
CA ALA A 412 24.06 0.96 -8.22
C ALA A 412 24.00 0.33 -6.81
N ALA A 413 22.88 0.44 -6.11
CA ALA A 413 22.70 -0.18 -4.79
C ALA A 413 22.63 -1.71 -4.86
N MET A 414 22.01 -2.25 -5.91
CA MET A 414 21.84 -3.69 -6.12
C MET A 414 23.14 -4.39 -6.54
N GLU A 415 24.06 -3.69 -7.21
CA GLU A 415 25.27 -4.28 -7.81
C GLU A 415 26.14 -5.06 -6.78
N PRO A 416 26.45 -4.52 -5.58
CA PRO A 416 27.24 -5.24 -4.58
C PRO A 416 26.54 -6.47 -3.98
N TYR A 417 25.22 -6.58 -4.10
CA TYR A 417 24.41 -7.66 -3.52
C TYR A 417 24.06 -8.76 -4.53
N GLN A 418 24.61 -8.72 -5.75
CA GLN A 418 24.38 -9.78 -6.74
C GLN A 418 24.77 -11.16 -6.19
N GLY A 419 23.84 -12.11 -6.29
CA GLY A 419 24.02 -13.47 -5.77
C GLY A 419 23.68 -13.64 -4.28
N VAL A 420 23.30 -12.56 -3.59
CA VAL A 420 22.72 -12.57 -2.25
C VAL A 420 21.24 -12.17 -2.35
N ARG A 421 20.39 -12.70 -1.47
CA ARG A 421 18.93 -12.48 -1.51
C ARG A 421 18.55 -11.17 -0.82
N VAL A 422 19.11 -10.05 -1.28
CA VAL A 422 18.70 -8.69 -0.85
C VAL A 422 17.94 -8.04 -2.00
N LEU A 423 16.75 -7.52 -1.71
CA LEU A 423 15.88 -6.86 -2.67
C LEU A 423 15.82 -5.37 -2.33
N PHE A 424 15.97 -4.51 -3.34
CA PHE A 424 15.87 -3.07 -3.19
C PHE A 424 14.65 -2.59 -3.96
N GLU A 425 13.72 -1.97 -3.25
CA GLU A 425 12.42 -1.56 -3.78
C GLU A 425 12.08 -0.17 -3.27
N THR A 426 11.19 0.54 -3.98
CA THR A 426 10.67 1.85 -3.54
C THR A 426 9.27 1.77 -2.98
N ASP A 427 8.56 0.69 -3.33
CA ASP A 427 7.24 0.39 -2.80
C ASP A 427 7.39 -0.48 -1.54
N ILE A 428 6.42 -0.38 -0.64
CA ILE A 428 6.38 -1.24 0.54
C ILE A 428 5.97 -2.65 0.06
N PRO A 429 6.74 -3.71 0.35
CA PRO A 429 6.40 -5.07 -0.07
C PRO A 429 5.16 -5.56 0.69
N GLU A 430 4.08 -5.87 -0.03
CA GLU A 430 2.83 -6.37 0.56
C GLU A 430 2.96 -7.80 1.10
N GLU A 431 3.97 -8.54 0.65
CA GLU A 431 4.25 -9.91 1.01
C GLU A 431 5.22 -10.07 2.19
N PHE A 432 5.87 -8.99 2.66
CA PHE A 432 6.77 -9.03 3.81
C PHE A 432 6.24 -8.21 4.99
N ALA A 433 6.20 -8.83 6.17
CA ALA A 433 5.95 -8.13 7.42
C ALA A 433 7.21 -7.40 7.92
N LEU A 434 8.38 -8.00 7.67
CA LEU A 434 9.67 -7.48 8.10
C LEU A 434 10.49 -7.06 6.87
N TYR A 435 10.79 -5.78 6.79
CA TYR A 435 11.64 -5.19 5.76
C TYR A 435 12.42 -4.02 6.35
N SER A 436 13.62 -3.78 5.83
CA SER A 436 14.42 -2.64 6.24
C SER A 436 14.02 -1.39 5.45
N VAL A 437 14.24 -0.22 6.03
CA VAL A 437 13.92 1.08 5.42
C VAL A 437 15.18 1.91 5.31
N VAL A 438 15.38 2.56 4.16
CA VAL A 438 16.40 3.60 3.99
C VAL A 438 15.76 4.89 3.50
N GLU A 439 16.02 5.98 4.19
CA GLU A 439 15.51 7.30 3.81
C GLU A 439 16.57 8.09 3.05
N ILE A 440 16.18 8.64 1.89
CA ILE A 440 17.00 9.51 1.06
C ILE A 440 16.45 10.92 1.16
N SER A 441 17.29 11.86 1.57
CA SER A 441 16.91 13.23 1.85
C SER A 441 17.91 14.23 1.28
N GLY A 442 17.57 15.51 1.40
CA GLY A 442 18.39 16.62 0.91
C GLY A 442 19.62 16.92 1.77
N GLU A 443 19.43 17.83 2.72
CA GLU A 443 20.47 18.29 3.66
C GLU A 443 20.73 17.26 4.76
N ASP A 444 21.98 17.15 5.24
CA ASP A 444 22.33 16.39 6.44
C ASP A 444 21.81 17.12 7.70
N PRO A 445 20.78 16.60 8.38
CA PRO A 445 20.19 17.27 9.54
C PRO A 445 21.12 17.29 10.76
N ASN A 446 22.17 16.45 10.77
CA ASN A 446 23.17 16.45 11.83
C ASN A 446 24.14 17.63 11.69
N GLY A 447 24.23 18.25 10.50
CA GLY A 447 25.15 19.35 10.22
C GLY A 447 26.63 18.93 10.27
N GLN A 448 26.93 17.65 10.03
CA GLN A 448 28.27 17.08 10.12
C GLN A 448 28.89 16.80 8.75
N GLY A 449 28.12 17.00 7.68
CA GLY A 449 28.58 16.72 6.32
C GLY A 449 28.61 15.22 6.01
N LEU A 450 27.79 14.43 6.70
CA LEU A 450 27.68 12.99 6.47
C LEU A 450 27.03 12.75 5.10
N PHE A 451 27.53 11.75 4.37
CA PHE A 451 26.93 11.32 3.10
C PHE A 451 25.78 10.37 3.33
N GLY A 452 25.95 9.46 4.29
CA GLY A 452 24.91 8.64 4.85
C GLY A 452 25.26 8.30 6.29
N TYR A 453 24.27 7.80 7.01
CA TYR A 453 24.45 7.33 8.38
C TYR A 453 23.40 6.28 8.76
N ASP A 454 23.86 5.08 9.10
CA ASP A 454 23.10 4.09 9.87
C ASP A 454 22.99 4.52 11.34
N ASN A 455 21.82 5.05 11.69
CA ASN A 455 21.46 5.46 13.06
C ASN A 455 20.75 4.35 13.86
N SER A 456 20.75 3.09 13.39
CA SER A 456 20.14 1.98 14.13
C SER A 456 20.91 1.67 15.42
N PRO A 457 20.21 1.38 16.53
CA PRO A 457 20.86 1.20 17.82
C PRO A 457 21.54 -0.16 17.89
N GLY A 458 22.83 -0.19 18.21
CA GLY A 458 23.63 -1.42 18.26
C GLY A 458 23.68 -2.13 16.90
N LYS A 459 24.63 -1.74 16.04
CA LYS A 459 24.71 -2.25 14.65
C LYS A 459 24.63 -3.78 14.62
N ASP A 460 23.92 -4.30 13.62
CA ASP A 460 23.63 -5.72 13.51
C ASP A 460 24.90 -6.57 13.27
N THR A 461 24.83 -7.85 13.65
CA THR A 461 25.84 -8.86 13.34
C THR A 461 25.18 -10.11 12.77
N ASN A 462 25.46 -10.42 11.50
CA ASN A 462 24.90 -11.55 10.76
C ASN A 462 23.41 -11.41 10.39
N ASN A 463 22.96 -10.19 10.06
CA ASN A 463 21.58 -9.94 9.62
C ASN A 463 20.53 -10.51 10.59
N LEU A 464 20.65 -10.21 11.89
CA LEU A 464 19.66 -10.57 12.90
C LEU A 464 18.45 -9.63 12.88
N ARG A 465 18.61 -8.39 12.43
CA ARG A 465 17.53 -7.40 12.37
C ARG A 465 17.03 -7.29 10.93
N LEU A 466 15.82 -7.80 10.70
CA LEU A 466 15.21 -7.80 9.37
C LEU A 466 14.41 -6.53 9.05
N HIS A 467 14.27 -5.63 10.03
CA HIS A 467 13.38 -4.47 9.98
C HIS A 467 14.06 -3.16 10.42
N ASP A 468 15.36 -3.04 10.17
CA ASP A 468 16.10 -1.83 10.53
C ASP A 468 15.59 -0.60 9.76
N ARG A 469 15.54 0.55 10.44
CA ARG A 469 15.23 1.83 9.81
C ARG A 469 16.46 2.73 9.82
N ILE A 470 17.04 2.92 8.64
CA ILE A 470 18.15 3.82 8.34
C ILE A 470 17.56 5.15 7.85
N GLY A 471 17.14 5.98 8.79
CA GLY A 471 16.33 7.15 8.47
C GLY A 471 15.75 7.83 9.70
N GLY A 472 15.24 9.06 9.53
CA GLY A 472 14.60 9.82 10.59
C GLY A 472 15.46 10.03 11.85
N VAL A 473 14.81 10.41 12.95
CA VAL A 473 15.46 10.61 14.25
C VAL A 473 15.44 9.31 15.05
N ASN A 474 16.60 8.93 15.59
CA ASN A 474 16.72 7.89 16.60
C ASN A 474 17.15 8.52 17.94
N ALA A 475 16.21 8.57 18.90
CA ALA A 475 16.48 9.14 20.22
C ALA A 475 17.49 8.33 21.04
N GLN A 476 17.48 7.00 20.92
CA GLN A 476 18.41 6.14 21.64
C GLN A 476 19.86 6.36 21.18
N THR A 477 20.07 6.44 19.86
CA THR A 477 21.40 6.74 19.29
C THR A 477 21.91 8.13 19.72
N GLN A 478 21.02 9.12 19.87
CA GLN A 478 21.36 10.44 20.41
C GLN A 478 21.73 10.39 21.91
N GLU A 479 20.99 9.64 22.71
CA GLU A 479 21.29 9.44 24.14
C GLU A 479 22.67 8.80 24.35
N ASP A 480 23.08 7.92 23.43
CA ASP A 480 24.41 7.30 23.41
C ASP A 480 25.53 8.25 22.90
N GLY A 481 25.19 9.49 22.51
CA GLY A 481 26.13 10.54 22.11
C GLY A 481 26.53 10.52 20.64
N PHE A 482 25.82 9.76 19.80
CA PHE A 482 26.04 9.67 18.35
C PHE A 482 25.06 10.56 17.56
N PRO A 483 25.32 10.83 16.26
CA PRO A 483 24.37 11.52 15.40
C PRO A 483 23.00 10.82 15.42
N GLY A 484 21.92 11.60 15.57
CA GLY A 484 20.59 11.02 15.72
C GLY A 484 19.85 10.78 14.42
N PHE A 485 20.22 11.50 13.37
CA PHE A 485 19.53 11.42 12.09
C PHE A 485 20.26 10.45 11.17
N GLY A 486 19.55 9.43 10.70
CA GLY A 486 20.04 8.48 9.71
C GLY A 486 19.51 8.74 8.32
N GLY A 487 20.02 8.00 7.34
CA GLY A 487 19.63 8.08 5.93
C GLY A 487 20.79 8.45 5.02
N VAL A 488 20.49 8.82 3.77
CA VAL A 488 21.44 9.33 2.78
C VAL A 488 21.12 10.79 2.46
N PHE A 489 22.14 11.65 2.46
CA PHE A 489 22.01 13.10 2.38
C PHE A 489 22.66 13.63 1.09
N ILE A 490 21.84 13.88 0.06
CA ILE A 490 22.39 14.12 -1.27
C ILE A 490 23.08 15.48 -1.42
N GLU A 491 22.75 16.46 -0.58
CA GLU A 491 23.43 17.75 -0.60
C GLU A 491 24.86 17.67 -0.07
N SER A 492 25.16 16.71 0.80
CA SER A 492 26.51 16.52 1.31
C SER A 492 27.50 16.18 0.18
N PHE A 493 27.03 15.63 -0.95
CA PHE A 493 27.88 15.42 -2.13
C PHE A 493 28.42 16.73 -2.75
N PHE A 494 27.88 17.90 -2.39
CA PHE A 494 28.54 19.16 -2.75
C PHE A 494 29.93 19.28 -2.15
N GLU A 495 30.34 18.49 -1.17
CA GLU A 495 31.72 18.46 -0.65
C GLU A 495 32.76 18.00 -1.68
N PHE A 496 32.33 17.37 -2.78
CA PHE A 496 33.19 17.07 -3.93
C PHE A 496 33.46 18.28 -4.84
N ARG A 497 32.79 19.42 -4.65
CA ARG A 497 33.03 20.63 -5.44
C ARG A 497 34.40 21.22 -5.19
N LYS A 498 34.86 22.12 -6.06
CA LYS A 498 36.07 22.89 -5.81
C LYS A 498 35.97 23.70 -4.51
N GLY A 499 36.95 23.52 -3.63
CA GLY A 499 36.96 24.13 -2.29
C GLY A 499 36.06 23.45 -1.24
N GLY A 500 35.51 22.26 -1.53
CA GLY A 500 34.90 21.37 -0.54
C GLY A 500 35.94 20.50 0.18
N ALA A 501 35.53 19.80 1.24
CA ALA A 501 36.44 19.02 2.09
C ALA A 501 37.11 17.84 1.37
N ILE A 502 36.44 17.25 0.37
CA ILE A 502 36.94 16.10 -0.41
C ILE A 502 36.85 16.36 -1.91
N GLU A 503 37.29 17.55 -2.32
CA GLU A 503 37.27 18.05 -3.69
C GLU A 503 37.62 17.00 -4.75
N SER A 504 36.78 16.90 -5.77
CA SER A 504 36.98 16.11 -6.97
C SER A 504 37.06 17.02 -8.21
N PRO A 505 38.07 16.84 -9.08
CA PRO A 505 38.18 17.65 -10.30
C PRO A 505 37.06 17.38 -11.32
N TYR A 506 36.25 16.33 -11.12
CA TYR A 506 35.17 15.94 -12.02
C TYR A 506 33.80 16.49 -11.63
N PHE A 507 33.56 16.76 -10.33
CA PHE A 507 32.23 17.13 -9.84
C PHE A 507 31.71 18.40 -10.52
N ASP A 508 32.48 19.48 -10.41
CA ASP A 508 32.11 20.77 -10.97
C ASP A 508 31.96 20.70 -12.50
N ARG A 509 32.76 19.88 -13.17
CA ARG A 509 32.67 19.67 -14.62
C ARG A 509 31.38 18.95 -15.03
N ILE A 510 30.89 18.02 -14.21
CA ILE A 510 29.70 17.23 -14.50
C ILE A 510 28.43 18.04 -14.21
N PHE A 511 28.42 18.83 -13.14
CA PHE A 511 27.19 19.47 -12.66
C PHE A 511 27.07 20.98 -12.97
N ASN A 512 28.16 21.74 -13.15
CA ASN A 512 28.04 23.20 -13.24
C ASN A 512 27.23 23.71 -14.43
N ASP A 513 27.19 22.96 -15.54
CA ASP A 513 26.37 23.32 -16.71
C ASP A 513 24.87 23.29 -16.41
N PHE A 514 24.45 22.62 -15.33
CA PHE A 514 23.05 22.48 -14.92
C PHE A 514 22.71 23.27 -13.65
N ARG A 515 23.69 23.50 -12.76
CA ARG A 515 23.48 24.12 -11.45
C ARG A 515 23.06 25.59 -11.54
N PRO A 516 21.87 25.97 -11.04
CA PRO A 516 21.43 27.38 -11.03
C PRO A 516 22.40 28.32 -10.31
N SER A 517 22.97 27.88 -9.19
CA SER A 517 23.91 28.66 -8.37
C SER A 517 25.23 28.99 -9.05
N LYS A 518 25.52 28.36 -10.21
CA LYS A 518 26.69 28.61 -11.05
C LYS A 518 26.32 29.25 -12.40
N GLY A 519 25.06 29.64 -12.59
CA GLY A 519 24.56 30.16 -13.86
C GLY A 519 24.36 29.08 -14.93
N GLY A 520 24.33 27.80 -14.54
CA GLY A 520 24.00 26.69 -15.43
C GLY A 520 22.52 26.73 -15.83
N SER A 521 22.18 25.97 -16.89
CA SER A 521 20.82 25.79 -17.38
C SER A 521 20.29 24.45 -16.90
N PRO A 522 19.36 24.43 -15.92
CA PRO A 522 18.76 23.20 -15.41
C PRO A 522 18.19 22.33 -16.51
N VAL A 523 18.10 21.04 -16.24
CA VAL A 523 17.42 20.10 -17.14
C VAL A 523 15.92 20.42 -17.15
N GLY A 524 15.35 20.49 -18.34
CA GLY A 524 13.94 20.81 -18.54
C GLY A 524 13.27 19.87 -19.53
N LYS A 525 11.98 20.13 -19.81
CA LYS A 525 11.15 19.29 -20.68
C LYS A 525 11.75 19.05 -22.07
N GLU A 526 12.35 20.09 -22.68
CA GLU A 526 12.98 19.98 -24.00
C GLU A 526 14.11 18.95 -24.05
N ASP A 527 14.81 18.74 -22.92
CA ASP A 527 15.88 17.75 -22.82
C ASP A 527 15.33 16.32 -22.76
N LEU A 528 14.20 16.14 -22.06
CA LEU A 528 13.50 14.85 -21.96
C LEU A 528 12.93 14.44 -23.32
N ASP A 529 12.26 15.36 -24.02
CA ASP A 529 11.69 15.13 -25.35
C ASP A 529 12.78 14.74 -26.38
N ALA A 530 14.01 15.20 -26.18
CA ALA A 530 15.15 14.86 -27.04
C ALA A 530 15.79 13.49 -26.72
N GLY A 531 15.36 12.83 -25.64
CA GLY A 531 15.80 11.50 -25.19
C GLY A 531 17.21 11.48 -24.60
N ILE A 532 17.33 11.11 -23.32
CA ILE A 532 18.61 11.01 -22.60
C ILE A 532 19.17 9.59 -22.75
N PRO A 533 20.42 9.40 -23.21
CA PRO A 533 20.99 8.07 -23.34
C PRO A 533 21.26 7.45 -21.97
N VAL A 534 20.90 6.17 -21.80
CA VAL A 534 21.30 5.38 -20.62
C VAL A 534 22.76 4.97 -20.77
N LEU A 535 23.59 5.25 -19.76
CA LEU A 535 24.99 4.84 -19.73
C LEU A 535 25.13 3.46 -19.09
N THR A 536 26.13 2.70 -19.51
CA THR A 536 26.52 1.41 -18.90
C THR A 536 27.80 1.52 -18.08
N ASP A 537 28.58 2.59 -18.29
CA ASP A 537 29.76 2.93 -17.51
C ASP A 537 29.99 4.45 -17.52
N GLY A 538 30.86 4.92 -16.62
CA GLY A 538 31.19 6.34 -16.46
C GLY A 538 32.38 6.81 -17.31
N THR A 539 32.94 5.98 -18.20
CA THR A 539 34.20 6.32 -18.89
C THR A 539 34.06 7.60 -19.73
N ILE A 540 32.92 7.74 -20.43
CA ILE A 540 32.59 8.91 -21.24
C ILE A 540 32.49 10.20 -20.42
N CYS A 541 32.14 10.12 -19.13
CA CYS A 541 31.95 11.28 -18.25
C CYS A 541 33.25 11.98 -17.88
N THR A 542 34.38 11.31 -18.08
CA THR A 542 35.72 11.88 -17.90
C THR A 542 36.25 12.57 -19.16
N GLY A 543 35.63 12.34 -20.33
CA GLY A 543 36.03 12.83 -21.65
C GLY A 543 35.57 14.26 -21.97
N GLY A 544 36.44 15.07 -22.60
CA GLY A 544 36.17 16.48 -22.87
C GLY A 544 35.16 16.68 -24.01
N ASN A 545 34.27 17.68 -23.87
CA ASN A 545 33.29 18.13 -24.88
C ASN A 545 32.13 17.14 -25.13
N LEU A 546 31.21 17.05 -24.16
CA LEU A 546 29.96 16.28 -24.29
C LEU A 546 28.86 17.16 -24.89
N ASP A 547 28.04 16.58 -25.76
CA ASP A 547 26.75 17.20 -26.08
C ASP A 547 25.84 17.23 -24.84
N ARG A 548 24.84 18.13 -24.83
CA ARG A 548 23.98 18.34 -23.65
C ARG A 548 23.32 17.06 -23.15
N ARG A 549 22.83 16.19 -24.05
CA ARG A 549 22.17 14.93 -23.65
C ARG A 549 23.12 13.98 -22.96
N ARG A 550 24.35 13.84 -23.46
CA ARG A 550 25.40 13.03 -22.81
C ARG A 550 25.89 13.66 -21.51
N ALA A 551 25.96 14.99 -21.42
CA ALA A 551 26.29 15.67 -20.18
C ALA A 551 25.23 15.40 -19.09
N ILE A 552 23.94 15.44 -19.45
CA ILE A 552 22.83 15.09 -18.55
C ILE A 552 22.95 13.62 -18.13
N ALA A 553 23.16 12.70 -19.08
CA ALA A 553 23.36 11.28 -18.79
C ALA A 553 24.52 11.03 -17.82
N CYS A 554 25.61 11.79 -17.94
CA CYS A 554 26.74 11.72 -17.02
C CYS A 554 26.42 12.28 -15.62
N ALA A 555 25.62 13.32 -15.53
CA ALA A 555 25.15 13.86 -14.26
C ALA A 555 24.22 12.87 -13.54
N VAL A 556 23.26 12.28 -14.26
CA VAL A 556 22.40 11.19 -13.79
C VAL A 556 23.22 9.99 -13.32
N TRP A 557 24.14 9.51 -14.18
CA TRP A 557 25.02 8.38 -13.86
C TRP A 557 25.81 8.65 -12.57
N THR A 558 26.46 9.81 -12.48
CA THR A 558 27.33 10.15 -11.35
C THR A 558 26.55 10.28 -10.06
N LEU A 559 25.46 11.06 -10.05
CA LEU A 559 24.67 11.27 -8.85
C LEU A 559 23.97 9.98 -8.40
N GLY A 560 23.38 9.22 -9.33
CA GLY A 560 22.78 7.94 -9.01
C GLY A 560 23.78 6.95 -8.41
N ASN A 561 25.02 6.88 -8.94
CA ASN A 561 26.07 6.05 -8.35
C ASN A 561 26.46 6.51 -6.93
N LEU A 562 26.57 7.82 -6.68
CA LEU A 562 26.89 8.34 -5.35
C LEU A 562 25.81 7.98 -4.34
N ILE A 563 24.53 8.16 -4.70
CA ILE A 563 23.39 7.80 -3.86
C ILE A 563 23.38 6.28 -3.63
N GLY A 564 23.39 5.49 -4.70
CA GLY A 564 23.25 4.04 -4.62
C GLY A 564 24.40 3.35 -3.89
N SER A 565 25.64 3.81 -4.08
CA SER A 565 26.79 3.27 -3.34
C SER A 565 26.77 3.63 -1.86
N THR A 566 26.34 4.85 -1.51
CA THR A 566 26.15 5.28 -0.11
C THR A 566 25.04 4.47 0.54
N LEU A 567 23.90 4.32 -0.15
CA LEU A 567 22.78 3.48 0.29
C LEU A 567 23.22 2.04 0.56
N SER A 568 23.93 1.44 -0.40
CA SER A 568 24.45 0.07 -0.30
C SER A 568 25.39 -0.10 0.91
N HIS A 569 26.20 0.94 1.18
CA HIS A 569 27.10 0.99 2.33
C HIS A 569 26.35 1.00 3.67
N GLU A 570 25.35 1.87 3.83
CA GLU A 570 24.58 1.94 5.07
C GLU A 570 23.77 0.65 5.30
N VAL A 571 23.19 0.07 4.25
CA VAL A 571 22.57 -1.26 4.34
C VAL A 571 23.61 -2.31 4.74
N GLY A 572 24.84 -2.22 4.24
CA GLY A 572 25.93 -3.10 4.65
C GLY A 572 26.26 -3.00 6.15
N HIS A 573 26.11 -1.81 6.75
CA HIS A 573 26.20 -1.65 8.21
C HIS A 573 25.05 -2.34 8.93
N SER A 574 23.82 -2.09 8.49
CA SER A 574 22.62 -2.69 9.07
C SER A 574 22.57 -4.20 8.94
N LEU A 575 23.21 -4.81 7.94
CA LEU A 575 23.29 -6.27 7.80
C LEU A 575 24.50 -6.88 8.53
N GLY A 576 25.38 -6.06 9.11
CA GLY A 576 26.62 -6.49 9.74
C GLY A 576 27.69 -6.98 8.75
N LEU A 577 27.63 -6.53 7.48
CA LEU A 577 28.57 -6.91 6.42
C LEU A 577 29.78 -5.96 6.31
N ALA A 578 29.68 -4.78 6.92
CA ALA A 578 30.64 -3.70 6.74
C ALA A 578 31.99 -3.85 7.48
N ASN A 579 32.26 -4.94 8.21
CA ASN A 579 33.60 -5.20 8.76
C ASN A 579 33.97 -6.69 8.77
N PRO A 580 34.53 -7.23 7.66
CA PRO A 580 34.89 -8.64 7.58
C PRO A 580 36.23 -8.98 8.27
N TYR A 581 36.99 -7.99 8.75
CA TYR A 581 38.38 -8.20 9.19
C TYR A 581 38.57 -8.20 10.71
N GLU A 582 37.64 -7.63 11.47
CA GLU A 582 37.69 -7.65 12.93
C GLU A 582 36.27 -7.86 13.52
N PRO A 583 36.03 -8.97 14.25
CA PRO A 583 34.78 -9.17 14.97
C PRO A 583 34.55 -8.05 15.99
N MET A 584 33.35 -7.47 16.01
CA MET A 584 32.90 -6.48 17.01
C MET A 584 33.47 -5.04 16.88
N SER A 585 34.07 -4.70 15.74
CA SER A 585 34.56 -3.33 15.47
C SER A 585 33.71 -2.65 14.42
N PHE A 586 33.32 -1.42 14.70
CA PHE A 586 32.61 -0.56 13.77
C PHE A 586 33.61 0.22 12.93
N HIS A 587 33.31 0.47 11.64
CA HIS A 587 33.82 1.69 11.02
C HIS A 587 33.17 2.85 11.79
N ASN A 588 33.91 3.42 12.72
CA ASN A 588 33.81 4.84 13.00
C ASN A 588 34.91 5.48 12.14
N PRO A 589 34.61 6.43 11.24
CA PRO A 589 35.64 7.24 10.63
C PRO A 589 36.50 7.96 11.68
#